data_AF-M3B7G6-F1
#
_entry.id   AF-M3B7G6-F1
#
_cell.length_a   1.000
_cell.length_b   1.000
_cell.length_c   1.000
_cell.angle_alpha   90.00
_cell.angle_beta   90.00
_cell.angle_gamma   90.00
#
_symmetry.space_group_name_H-M   'P 1'
#
loop_
_entity.id
_entity.type
_entity.pdbx_description
1 polymer ?
#
loop_
_entity_poly.entity_id
_entity_poly.type
_entity_poly.pdbx_seq_one_letter_code
_entity_poly.pdbx_strand_id
1 'polypeptide(L)'
;MPLSEDKAKGAYTPLDADERGNVDSHLERERNDLHRKRLITEIIIALLLFILVAVLSFKPGQKQLHYGNDPHVSSGPFDQRRQYGRDPDYFSFSHDYDYLWSDYLLEVPPPNSTGGVIFRLTNGSVSMLHQLHCLAGIRRAIQQLGEGAIDLAALQKTPHAPHCFDYLRQVILCYADDWIERPRLPDGTLRGAGNIEGAWDYRMCRSSDKIFAIGAQ
;
A
#
# COMPACT_ATOMS: atom_id res chain seq x y z
N MET A 1 43.56 -106.78 20.02
CA MET A 1 44.85 -106.23 20.50
C MET A 1 44.55 -105.27 21.67
N PRO A 2 45.42 -105.14 22.68
CA PRO A 2 45.19 -104.28 23.85
C PRO A 2 45.50 -102.78 23.61
N LEU A 3 44.86 -101.96 24.47
CA LEU A 3 45.14 -100.65 25.14
C LEU A 3 46.03 -99.49 24.60
N SER A 4 45.57 -98.27 25.01
CA SER A 4 46.23 -96.95 25.24
C SER A 4 46.60 -96.11 24.00
N GLU A 5 46.57 -94.76 23.93
CA GLU A 5 46.18 -93.54 24.69
C GLU A 5 46.15 -92.41 23.59
N ASP A 6 45.62 -91.20 23.69
CA ASP A 6 45.96 -90.12 24.62
C ASP A 6 45.09 -88.86 24.34
N LYS A 7 44.88 -87.97 25.32
CA LYS A 7 44.04 -86.75 25.22
C LYS A 7 44.85 -85.47 25.49
N ALA A 8 44.87 -84.54 24.55
CA ALA A 8 45.49 -83.20 24.70
C ALA A 8 44.48 -82.11 25.09
N LYS A 9 44.87 -81.27 26.05
CA LYS A 9 44.17 -80.08 26.58
C LYS A 9 44.46 -78.84 25.71
N GLY A 10 43.51 -77.90 25.71
CA GLY A 10 43.38 -76.80 24.76
C GLY A 10 44.27 -75.58 24.95
N ALA A 11 44.22 -74.70 23.94
CA ALA A 11 44.85 -73.39 23.89
C ALA A 11 43.76 -72.34 23.63
N TYR A 12 43.59 -71.42 24.58
CA TYR A 12 42.86 -70.17 24.40
C TYR A 12 43.92 -69.11 24.04
N THR A 13 43.92 -68.65 22.80
CA THR A 13 44.83 -67.58 22.35
C THR A 13 44.25 -66.22 22.77
N PRO A 14 44.99 -65.40 23.54
CA PRO A 14 44.59 -64.02 23.82
C PRO A 14 44.62 -63.23 22.51
N LEU A 15 43.54 -62.49 22.21
CA LEU A 15 43.54 -61.51 21.13
C LEU A 15 44.70 -60.53 21.34
N ASP A 16 45.53 -60.37 20.30
CA ASP A 16 46.69 -59.48 20.27
C ASP A 16 46.27 -58.04 20.64
N ALA A 17 47.13 -57.33 21.36
CA ALA A 17 46.86 -55.99 21.86
C ALA A 17 46.49 -54.98 20.74
N ASP A 18 46.96 -55.25 19.52
CA ASP A 18 46.72 -54.44 18.32
C ASP A 18 45.26 -54.53 17.82
N GLU A 19 44.67 -55.73 17.81
CA GLU A 19 43.26 -55.90 17.43
C GLU A 19 42.31 -55.27 18.45
N ARG A 20 42.65 -55.33 19.74
CA ARG A 20 41.86 -54.73 20.82
C ARG A 20 41.87 -53.20 20.74
N GLY A 21 43.03 -52.61 20.46
CA GLY A 21 43.17 -51.17 20.21
C GLY A 21 42.40 -50.71 18.97
N ASN A 22 42.36 -51.52 17.90
CA ASN A 22 41.61 -51.22 16.70
C ASN A 22 40.09 -51.22 16.95
N VAL A 23 39.57 -52.21 17.69
CA VAL A 23 38.14 -52.29 18.06
C VAL A 23 37.73 -51.12 18.97
N ASP A 24 38.54 -50.79 19.98
CA ASP A 24 38.27 -49.65 20.85
C ASP A 24 38.28 -48.33 20.05
N SER A 25 39.24 -48.14 19.14
CA SER A 25 39.31 -46.96 18.27
C SER A 25 38.10 -46.85 17.32
N HIS A 26 37.56 -47.98 16.84
CA HIS A 26 36.39 -48.02 15.97
C HIS A 26 35.12 -47.62 16.75
N LEU A 27 34.94 -48.17 17.95
CA LEU A 27 33.80 -47.86 18.82
C LEU A 27 33.82 -46.40 19.27
N GLU A 28 35.00 -45.84 19.56
CA GLU A 28 35.13 -44.41 19.87
C GLU A 28 34.79 -43.52 18.65
N ARG A 29 35.18 -43.95 17.44
CA ARG A 29 34.86 -43.23 16.21
C ARG A 29 33.37 -43.25 15.89
N GLU A 30 32.69 -44.38 16.08
CA GLU A 30 31.23 -44.50 15.93
C GLU A 30 30.48 -43.68 16.99
N ARG A 31 30.93 -43.71 18.24
CA ARG A 31 30.37 -42.89 19.33
C ARG A 31 30.50 -41.40 19.01
N ASN A 32 31.65 -40.96 18.51
CA ASN A 32 31.89 -39.58 18.13
C ASN A 32 31.08 -39.16 16.89
N ASP A 33 30.88 -40.06 15.92
CA ASP A 33 30.02 -39.81 14.75
C ASP A 33 28.54 -39.71 15.13
N LEU A 34 28.06 -40.57 16.03
CA LEU A 34 26.70 -40.52 16.56
C LEU A 34 26.47 -39.25 17.38
N HIS A 35 27.44 -38.86 18.20
CA HIS A 35 27.39 -37.60 18.96
C HIS A 35 27.36 -36.38 18.03
N ARG A 36 28.20 -36.37 16.98
CA ARG A 36 28.20 -35.31 15.95
C ARG A 36 26.86 -35.21 15.23
N LYS A 37 26.26 -36.35 14.84
CA LYS A 37 24.94 -36.40 14.19
C LYS A 37 23.81 -35.90 15.10
N ARG A 38 23.84 -36.22 16.39
CA ARG A 38 22.87 -35.70 17.37
C ARG A 38 22.98 -34.19 17.50
N LEU A 39 24.20 -33.66 17.67
CA LEU A 39 24.43 -32.21 17.77
C LEU A 39 23.94 -31.45 16.53
N ILE A 40 24.22 -31.98 15.33
CA ILE A 40 23.75 -31.38 14.07
C ILE A 40 22.22 -31.39 14.01
N THR A 41 21.58 -32.49 14.39
CA THR A 41 20.11 -32.60 14.41
C THR A 41 19.49 -31.59 15.38
N GLU A 42 20.05 -31.43 16.58
CA GLU A 42 19.59 -30.43 17.56
C GLU A 42 19.74 -29.00 17.06
N ILE A 43 20.86 -28.67 16.41
CA ILE A 43 21.08 -27.35 15.79
C ILE A 43 20.04 -27.08 14.69
N ILE A 44 19.76 -28.07 13.82
CA ILE A 44 18.75 -27.93 12.77
C ILE A 44 17.37 -27.71 13.37
N ILE A 45 16.99 -28.49 14.39
CA ILE A 45 15.69 -28.31 15.07
C ILE A 45 15.60 -26.93 15.71
N ALA A 46 16.65 -26.47 16.40
CA ALA A 46 16.69 -25.14 17.00
C ALA A 46 16.56 -24.02 15.95
N LEU A 47 17.24 -24.15 14.81
CA LEU A 47 17.15 -23.19 13.70
C LEU A 47 15.75 -23.19 13.07
N LEU A 48 15.14 -24.37 12.86
CA LEU A 48 13.77 -24.47 12.33
C LEU A 48 12.74 -23.88 13.29
N LEU A 49 12.88 -24.13 14.60
CA LEU A 49 12.03 -23.51 15.62
C LEU A 49 12.22 -21.99 15.67
N PHE A 50 13.46 -21.51 15.55
CA PHE A 50 13.75 -20.08 15.50
C PHE A 50 13.11 -19.42 14.28
N ILE A 51 13.23 -20.03 13.08
CA ILE A 51 12.59 -19.54 11.86
C ILE A 51 11.06 -19.55 12.00
N LEU A 52 10.48 -20.62 12.55
CA LEU A 52 9.03 -20.70 12.78
C LEU A 52 8.55 -19.57 13.71
N VAL A 53 9.23 -19.34 14.83
CA VAL A 53 8.92 -18.25 15.75
C VAL A 53 9.07 -16.88 15.07
N ALA A 54 10.11 -16.70 14.26
CA ALA A 54 10.33 -15.46 13.52
C ALA A 54 9.19 -15.19 12.50
N VAL A 55 8.76 -16.22 11.76
CA VAL A 55 7.64 -16.12 10.80
C VAL A 55 6.32 -15.85 11.51
N LEU A 56 6.05 -16.51 12.64
CA LEU A 56 4.82 -16.30 13.42
C LEU A 56 4.80 -14.93 14.13
N SER A 57 5.96 -14.40 14.49
CA SER A 57 6.11 -13.07 15.10
C SER A 57 6.09 -11.95 14.06
N PHE A 58 6.38 -12.25 12.80
CA PHE A 58 6.28 -11.30 11.70
C PHE A 58 4.80 -11.09 11.35
N LYS A 59 4.15 -10.16 12.07
CA LYS A 59 2.86 -9.61 11.65
C LYS A 59 3.14 -8.60 10.54
N PRO A 60 2.82 -8.88 9.26
CA PRO A 60 2.82 -7.83 8.24
C PRO A 60 1.90 -6.73 8.76
N GLY A 61 2.36 -5.48 8.71
CA GLY A 61 1.62 -4.33 9.25
C GLY A 61 0.22 -4.30 8.65
N GLN A 62 -0.77 -4.83 9.38
CA GLN A 62 -2.16 -4.67 9.02
C GLN A 62 -2.45 -3.18 9.11
N LYS A 63 -2.77 -2.56 7.98
CA LYS A 63 -3.32 -1.22 7.96
C LYS A 63 -4.58 -1.25 8.82
N GLN A 64 -4.50 -0.69 10.01
CA GLN A 64 -5.63 -0.61 10.93
C GLN A 64 -6.67 0.28 10.25
N LEU A 65 -7.77 -0.32 9.78
CA LEU A 65 -8.95 0.44 9.37
C LEU A 65 -9.62 0.92 10.65
N HIS A 66 -9.44 2.19 10.96
CA HIS A 66 -10.17 2.84 12.04
C HIS A 66 -11.59 3.10 11.57
N TYR A 67 -12.55 2.40 12.17
CA TYR A 67 -13.97 2.68 12.01
C TYR A 67 -14.44 3.47 13.23
N GLY A 68 -14.76 4.74 13.01
CA GLY A 68 -15.23 5.66 14.05
C GLY A 68 -15.64 6.98 13.42
N ASN A 69 -16.45 7.75 14.15
CA ASN A 69 -16.81 9.09 13.71
C ASN A 69 -15.64 10.03 14.00
N ASP A 70 -15.04 10.56 12.93
CA ASP A 70 -14.06 11.62 13.03
C ASP A 70 -14.79 12.94 13.41
N PRO A 71 -14.43 13.61 14.52
CA PRO A 71 -15.03 14.88 14.93
C PRO A 71 -14.58 16.08 14.09
N HIS A 72 -13.70 15.90 13.10
CA HIS A 72 -13.22 16.98 12.24
C HIS A 72 -14.32 17.52 11.30
N VAL A 73 -14.18 18.80 10.95
CA VAL A 73 -15.26 19.72 10.55
C VAL A 73 -16.07 19.24 9.33
N SER A 74 -17.36 18.99 9.58
CA SER A 74 -18.40 18.87 8.56
C SER A 74 -18.90 20.28 8.18
N SER A 75 -18.93 20.63 6.89
CA SER A 75 -19.55 21.88 6.42
C SER A 75 -21.09 21.92 6.53
N GLY A 76 -21.68 20.88 7.13
CA GLY A 76 -23.12 20.69 7.29
C GLY A 76 -23.64 19.46 6.54
N PRO A 77 -24.95 19.17 6.62
CA PRO A 77 -25.60 18.13 5.83
C PRO A 77 -25.50 18.42 4.32
N PHE A 78 -25.84 17.43 3.49
CA PHE A 78 -26.03 17.62 2.04
C PHE A 78 -27.34 18.38 1.79
N ASP A 79 -27.35 19.67 2.11
CA ASP A 79 -28.52 20.55 2.04
C ASP A 79 -28.63 21.32 0.73
N GLN A 80 -27.60 21.25 -0.12
CA GLN A 80 -27.56 21.98 -1.39
C GLN A 80 -27.80 21.03 -2.56
N ARG A 81 -28.73 21.41 -3.46
CA ARG A 81 -28.80 20.82 -4.80
C ARG A 81 -28.15 21.79 -5.78
N ARG A 82 -27.07 21.37 -6.43
CA ARG A 82 -26.38 22.18 -7.44
C ARG A 82 -26.35 21.48 -8.78
N GLN A 83 -26.49 22.27 -9.83
CA GLN A 83 -26.22 21.89 -11.21
C GLN A 83 -25.04 22.75 -11.64
N TYR A 84 -23.95 22.14 -12.10
CA TYR A 84 -22.72 22.87 -12.42
C TYR A 84 -22.72 23.43 -13.84
N GLY A 85 -23.51 22.84 -14.73
CA GLY A 85 -23.52 23.21 -16.15
C GLY A 85 -22.20 22.87 -16.82
N ARG A 86 -22.06 23.34 -18.06
CA ARG A 86 -20.86 23.13 -18.86
C ARG A 86 -19.99 24.38 -18.86
N ASP A 87 -18.72 24.22 -18.50
CA ASP A 87 -17.71 25.27 -18.55
C ASP A 87 -16.52 24.80 -19.41
N PRO A 88 -16.42 25.26 -20.68
CA PRO A 88 -15.36 24.84 -21.59
C PRO A 88 -13.94 25.13 -21.10
N ASP A 89 -13.76 26.14 -20.26
CA ASP A 89 -12.44 26.58 -19.82
C ASP A 89 -11.83 25.56 -18.83
N TYR A 90 -12.67 25.01 -17.95
CA TYR A 90 -12.30 23.89 -17.07
C TYR A 90 -12.18 22.55 -17.81
N PHE A 91 -12.68 22.45 -19.05
CA PHE A 91 -12.61 21.25 -19.89
C PHE A 91 -11.43 21.29 -20.88
N SER A 92 -10.36 21.99 -20.50
CA SER A 92 -9.20 22.22 -21.35
C SER A 92 -7.89 21.88 -20.64
N PHE A 93 -7.01 21.23 -21.40
CA PHE A 93 -5.60 21.06 -21.05
C PHE A 93 -4.72 22.18 -21.65
N SER A 94 -5.29 23.16 -22.36
CA SER A 94 -4.51 24.31 -22.84
C SER A 94 -3.92 25.09 -21.67
N HIS A 95 -2.67 25.52 -21.81
CA HIS A 95 -2.02 26.41 -20.85
C HIS A 95 -2.71 27.76 -20.70
N ASP A 96 -3.53 28.17 -21.67
CA ASP A 96 -4.32 29.41 -21.60
C ASP A 96 -5.17 29.48 -20.34
N TYR A 97 -5.58 28.34 -19.79
CA TYR A 97 -6.46 28.22 -18.63
C TYR A 97 -5.74 27.80 -17.35
N ASP A 98 -4.41 27.82 -17.31
CA ASP A 98 -3.65 27.45 -16.11
C ASP A 98 -3.97 28.34 -14.90
N TYR A 99 -4.38 29.60 -15.14
CA TYR A 99 -4.80 30.54 -14.09
C TYR A 99 -6.03 30.07 -13.31
N LEU A 100 -6.89 29.22 -13.87
CA LEU A 100 -8.04 28.64 -13.17
C LEU A 100 -7.63 27.60 -12.12
N TRP A 101 -6.39 27.09 -12.22
CA TRP A 101 -5.86 25.99 -11.41
C TRP A 101 -4.67 26.39 -10.55
N SER A 102 -4.11 27.59 -10.73
CA SER A 102 -2.86 28.05 -10.10
C SER A 102 -2.90 27.95 -8.58
N ASP A 103 -4.03 28.32 -7.98
CA ASP A 103 -4.18 28.38 -6.53
C ASP A 103 -4.18 26.99 -5.88
N TYR A 104 -4.53 25.96 -6.65
CA TYR A 104 -4.58 24.58 -6.18
C TYR A 104 -3.25 23.84 -6.36
N LEU A 105 -2.33 24.34 -7.20
CA LEU A 105 -1.07 23.68 -7.51
C LEU A 105 0.06 23.95 -6.49
N LEU A 106 -0.15 24.90 -5.58
CA LEU A 106 0.88 25.29 -4.62
C LEU A 106 1.11 24.17 -3.59
N GLU A 107 2.37 23.76 -3.41
CA GLU A 107 2.77 22.78 -2.38
C GLU A 107 2.43 23.26 -0.97
N VAL A 108 2.53 24.58 -0.76
CA VAL A 108 2.13 25.26 0.47
C VAL A 108 1.02 26.25 0.14
N PRO A 109 -0.20 26.09 0.69
CA PRO A 109 -1.29 27.00 0.39
C PRO A 109 -0.97 28.41 0.91
N PRO A 110 -1.36 29.47 0.17
CA PRO A 110 -1.07 30.85 0.56
C PRO A 110 -1.54 31.14 1.99
N PRO A 111 -0.84 31.95 2.79
CA PRO A 111 -1.20 32.19 4.19
C PRO A 111 -2.64 32.69 4.34
N ASN A 112 -3.12 33.53 3.43
CA ASN A 112 -4.45 34.11 3.47
C ASN A 112 -5.48 33.30 2.65
N SER A 113 -5.14 32.08 2.24
CA SER A 113 -6.10 31.17 1.61
C SER A 113 -6.80 30.32 2.67
N THR A 114 -7.94 29.74 2.32
CA THR A 114 -8.65 28.77 3.19
C THR A 114 -7.72 27.61 3.57
N GLY A 115 -6.97 27.07 2.59
CA GLY A 115 -6.00 26.00 2.85
C GLY A 115 -4.92 26.43 3.84
N GLY A 116 -4.40 27.66 3.71
CA GLY A 116 -3.36 28.18 4.58
C GLY A 116 -3.84 28.43 6.01
N VAL A 117 -5.04 28.99 6.19
CA VAL A 117 -5.65 29.17 7.51
C VAL A 117 -5.85 27.83 8.20
N ILE A 118 -6.44 26.85 7.51
CA ILE A 118 -6.73 25.53 8.08
C ILE A 118 -5.44 24.80 8.42
N PHE A 119 -4.45 24.82 7.53
CA PHE A 119 -3.14 24.21 7.78
C PHE A 119 -2.48 24.79 9.05
N ARG A 120 -2.52 26.12 9.26
CA ARG A 120 -1.98 26.73 10.49
C ARG A 120 -2.73 26.30 11.75
N LEU A 121 -4.04 26.11 11.67
CA LEU A 121 -4.87 25.78 12.83
C LEU A 121 -4.86 24.30 13.19
N THR A 122 -4.75 23.41 12.19
CA THR A 122 -4.96 21.97 12.37
C THR A 122 -3.77 21.12 11.96
N ASN A 123 -2.76 21.69 11.30
CA ASN A 123 -1.71 20.95 10.59
C ASN A 123 -2.28 19.95 9.56
N GLY A 124 -3.45 20.26 8.99
CA GLY A 124 -4.18 19.42 8.04
C GLY A 124 -4.82 20.23 6.91
N SER A 125 -5.60 19.57 6.06
CA SER A 125 -6.32 20.19 4.94
C SER A 125 -7.78 19.73 4.92
N VAL A 126 -8.67 20.56 4.38
CA VAL A 126 -10.05 20.14 4.10
C VAL A 126 -10.03 19.22 2.89
N SER A 127 -10.70 18.06 3.01
CA SER A 127 -10.74 17.04 1.95
C SER A 127 -11.14 17.61 0.59
N MET A 128 -12.10 18.55 0.54
CA MET A 128 -12.48 19.22 -0.72
C MET A 128 -11.31 19.97 -1.38
N LEU A 129 -10.50 20.70 -0.60
CA LEU A 129 -9.33 21.43 -1.14
C LEU A 129 -8.22 20.47 -1.58
N HIS A 130 -8.01 19.37 -0.86
CA HIS A 130 -7.07 18.33 -1.27
C HIS A 130 -7.52 17.64 -2.58
N GLN A 131 -8.82 17.38 -2.75
CA GLN A 131 -9.35 16.86 -4.01
C GLN A 131 -9.07 17.80 -5.19
N LEU A 132 -9.25 19.10 -5.02
CA LEU A 132 -8.93 20.10 -6.05
C LEU A 132 -7.43 20.16 -6.36
N HIS A 133 -6.57 20.11 -5.34
CA HIS A 133 -5.11 20.01 -5.51
C HIS A 133 -4.71 18.78 -6.32
N CYS A 134 -5.25 17.60 -5.97
CA CYS A 134 -5.01 16.35 -6.68
C CYS A 134 -5.46 16.44 -8.15
N LEU A 135 -6.65 17.00 -8.41
CA LEU A 135 -7.16 17.18 -9.76
C LEU A 135 -6.29 18.14 -10.59
N ALA A 136 -5.85 19.25 -10.01
CA ALA A 136 -4.93 20.18 -10.66
C ALA A 136 -3.58 19.52 -10.99
N GLY A 137 -3.04 18.73 -10.07
CA GLY A 137 -1.81 17.96 -10.29
C GLY A 137 -1.94 16.94 -11.42
N ILE A 138 -3.07 16.23 -11.52
CA ILE A 138 -3.36 15.32 -12.63
C ILE A 138 -3.44 16.06 -13.96
N ARG A 139 -4.14 17.22 -13.98
CA ARG A 139 -4.21 18.07 -15.19
C ARG A 139 -2.80 18.45 -15.67
N ARG A 140 -1.93 18.91 -14.77
CA ARG A 140 -0.54 19.27 -15.08
C ARG A 140 0.27 18.07 -15.59
N ALA A 141 0.10 16.89 -14.99
CA ALA A 141 0.78 15.69 -15.44
C ALA A 141 0.35 15.30 -16.88
N ILE A 142 -0.92 15.46 -17.23
CA ILE A 142 -1.43 15.21 -18.58
C ILE A 142 -0.84 16.19 -19.59
N GLN A 143 -0.75 17.49 -19.23
CA GLN A 143 -0.08 18.51 -20.06
C GLN A 143 1.37 18.11 -20.35
N GLN A 144 2.14 17.83 -19.28
CA GLN A 144 3.54 17.42 -19.39
C GLN A 144 3.75 16.15 -20.21
N LEU A 145 2.82 15.18 -20.14
CA LEU A 145 2.85 14.00 -21.01
C LEU A 145 2.60 14.37 -22.48
N GLY A 146 1.63 15.23 -22.76
CA GLY A 146 1.31 15.69 -24.11
C GLY A 146 2.44 16.50 -24.77
N GLU A 147 3.21 17.23 -23.96
CA GLU A 147 4.40 18.00 -24.38
C GLU A 147 5.67 17.14 -24.49
N GLY A 148 5.63 15.88 -24.02
CA GLY A 148 6.83 15.04 -23.90
C GLY A 148 7.81 15.50 -22.82
N ALA A 149 7.39 16.36 -21.89
CA ALA A 149 8.21 16.85 -20.78
C ALA A 149 8.46 15.77 -19.71
N ILE A 150 7.55 14.80 -19.60
CA ILE A 150 7.70 13.58 -18.80
C ILE A 150 7.22 12.37 -19.61
N ASP A 151 7.68 11.17 -19.26
CA ASP A 151 7.11 9.93 -19.75
C ASP A 151 6.25 9.23 -18.67
N LEU A 152 5.51 8.18 -19.07
CA LEU A 152 4.66 7.43 -18.16
C LEU A 152 5.45 6.75 -17.03
N ALA A 153 6.67 6.30 -17.30
CA ALA A 153 7.51 5.64 -16.31
C ALA A 153 8.01 6.62 -15.24
N ALA A 154 8.34 7.85 -15.63
CA ALA A 154 8.71 8.94 -14.75
C ALA A 154 7.52 9.35 -13.88
N LEU A 155 6.32 9.49 -14.47
CA LEU A 155 5.11 9.82 -13.73
C LEU A 155 4.78 8.79 -12.65
N GLN A 156 4.90 7.50 -12.97
CA GLN A 156 4.69 6.39 -12.02
C GLN A 156 5.71 6.35 -10.89
N LYS A 157 6.93 6.84 -11.14
CA LYS A 157 7.99 6.94 -10.12
C LYS A 157 7.81 8.15 -9.20
N THR A 158 6.99 9.14 -9.59
CA THR A 158 6.62 10.21 -8.65
C THR A 158 5.73 9.60 -7.56
N PRO A 159 5.97 9.89 -6.26
CA PRO A 159 5.04 9.46 -5.22
C PRO A 159 3.70 10.20 -5.32
N HIS A 160 3.66 11.35 -6.00
CA HIS A 160 2.50 12.24 -6.03
C HIS A 160 1.36 11.69 -6.91
N ALA A 161 1.61 11.48 -8.20
CA ALA A 161 0.54 11.14 -9.15
C ALA A 161 -0.22 9.83 -8.82
N PRO A 162 0.45 8.71 -8.48
CA PRO A 162 -0.25 7.47 -8.13
C PRO A 162 -1.07 7.58 -6.84
N HIS A 163 -0.59 8.33 -5.83
CA HIS A 163 -1.37 8.50 -4.60
C HIS A 163 -2.56 9.45 -4.81
N CYS A 164 -2.42 10.51 -5.61
CA CYS A 164 -3.53 11.40 -5.94
C CYS A 164 -4.64 10.61 -6.67
N PHE A 165 -4.25 9.76 -7.61
CA PHE A 165 -5.18 8.90 -8.33
C PHE A 165 -5.91 7.92 -7.40
N ASP A 166 -5.19 7.24 -6.51
CA ASP A 166 -5.81 6.34 -5.54
C ASP A 166 -6.66 7.09 -4.51
N TYR A 167 -6.26 8.29 -4.09
CA TYR A 167 -7.04 9.14 -3.20
C TYR A 167 -8.38 9.55 -3.84
N LEU A 168 -8.39 10.00 -5.09
CA LEU A 168 -9.63 10.32 -5.81
C LEU A 168 -10.53 9.09 -5.95
N ARG A 169 -9.94 7.92 -6.21
CA ARG A 169 -10.67 6.64 -6.20
C ARG A 169 -11.30 6.35 -4.84
N GLN A 170 -10.56 6.52 -3.74
CA GLN A 170 -11.08 6.32 -2.38
C GLN A 170 -12.24 7.28 -2.08
N VAL A 171 -12.15 8.55 -2.49
CA VAL A 171 -13.21 9.53 -2.33
C VAL A 171 -14.46 9.12 -3.12
N ILE A 172 -14.33 8.71 -4.38
CA ILE A 172 -15.46 8.23 -5.19
C ILE A 172 -16.17 7.07 -4.49
N LEU A 173 -15.41 6.10 -3.97
CA LEU A 173 -15.98 4.97 -3.23
C LEU A 173 -16.62 5.40 -1.89
N CYS A 174 -16.07 6.42 -1.24
CA CYS A 174 -16.58 6.92 0.03
C CYS A 174 -17.90 7.66 -0.13
N TYR A 175 -18.07 8.45 -1.20
CA TYR A 175 -19.31 9.19 -1.45
C TYR A 175 -20.35 8.37 -2.23
N ALA A 176 -19.91 7.43 -3.07
CA ALA A 176 -20.75 6.52 -3.84
C ALA A 176 -22.00 7.20 -4.44
N ASP A 177 -21.81 8.31 -5.17
CA ASP A 177 -22.89 9.09 -5.79
C ASP A 177 -23.76 8.18 -6.69
N ASP A 178 -25.00 7.97 -6.28
CA ASP A 178 -25.95 7.05 -6.89
C ASP A 178 -26.86 7.73 -7.92
N TRP A 179 -26.54 8.97 -8.32
CA TRP A 179 -27.30 9.70 -9.32
C TRP A 179 -27.14 9.13 -10.74
N ILE A 180 -28.25 8.91 -11.44
CA ILE A 180 -28.26 8.42 -12.83
C ILE A 180 -28.08 9.60 -13.79
N GLU A 181 -26.93 9.63 -14.46
CA GLU A 181 -26.65 10.62 -15.50
C GLU A 181 -27.38 10.32 -16.82
N ARG A 182 -27.79 11.38 -17.52
CA ARG A 182 -28.54 11.26 -18.79
C ARG A 182 -27.86 12.04 -19.92
N PRO A 183 -27.94 11.57 -21.17
CA PRO A 183 -27.35 12.27 -22.30
C PRO A 183 -28.07 13.60 -22.56
N ARG A 184 -27.29 14.67 -22.68
CA ARG A 184 -27.78 16.03 -22.90
C ARG A 184 -26.97 16.72 -24.00
N LEU A 185 -27.59 17.71 -24.65
CA LEU A 185 -26.88 18.63 -25.53
C LEU A 185 -26.07 19.64 -24.70
N PRO A 186 -25.11 20.37 -25.31
CA PRO A 186 -24.33 21.40 -24.63
C PRO A 186 -25.14 22.50 -23.94
N ASP A 187 -26.39 22.73 -24.37
CA ASP A 187 -27.34 23.68 -23.78
C ASP A 187 -28.18 23.09 -22.62
N GLY A 188 -27.91 21.83 -22.23
CA GLY A 188 -28.59 21.11 -21.16
C GLY A 188 -29.88 20.39 -21.56
N THR A 189 -30.33 20.55 -22.81
CA THR A 189 -31.55 19.89 -23.29
C THR A 189 -31.38 18.37 -23.37
N LEU A 190 -32.40 17.63 -22.91
CA LEU A 190 -32.40 16.17 -22.93
C LEU A 190 -32.56 15.66 -24.36
N ARG A 191 -31.61 14.86 -24.85
CA ARG A 191 -31.69 14.23 -26.18
C ARG A 191 -30.97 12.88 -26.19
N GLY A 192 -31.63 11.84 -26.69
CA GLY A 192 -31.14 10.46 -26.66
C GLY A 192 -29.87 10.14 -27.48
N ALA A 193 -29.24 11.15 -28.11
CA ALA A 193 -28.01 11.01 -28.89
C ALA A 193 -26.85 11.90 -28.39
N GLY A 194 -26.98 12.52 -27.21
CA GLY A 194 -25.92 13.33 -26.60
C GLY A 194 -24.89 12.51 -25.82
N ASN A 195 -23.79 13.15 -25.40
CA ASN A 195 -22.83 12.54 -24.48
C ASN A 195 -23.39 12.52 -23.05
N ILE A 196 -23.09 11.48 -22.29
CA ILE A 196 -23.36 11.42 -20.84
C ILE A 196 -22.15 12.05 -20.15
N GLU A 197 -22.31 13.30 -19.70
CA GLU A 197 -21.23 14.07 -19.06
C GLU A 197 -21.57 14.53 -17.63
N GLY A 198 -22.81 14.32 -17.17
CA GLY A 198 -23.24 14.66 -15.80
C GLY A 198 -23.26 16.15 -15.44
N ALA A 199 -22.79 17.05 -16.32
CA ALA A 199 -22.64 18.49 -16.11
C ALA A 199 -23.95 19.19 -15.74
N TRP A 200 -25.03 18.76 -16.37
CA TRP A 200 -26.38 19.29 -16.20
C TRP A 200 -27.25 18.46 -15.27
N ASP A 201 -26.66 17.56 -14.49
CA ASP A 201 -27.39 16.78 -13.50
C ASP A 201 -27.32 17.44 -12.13
N TYR A 202 -28.42 17.37 -11.36
CA TYR A 202 -28.45 17.90 -10.01
C TYR A 202 -27.67 16.97 -9.09
N ARG A 203 -26.71 17.53 -8.36
CA ARG A 203 -25.93 16.83 -7.33
C ARG A 203 -26.35 17.29 -5.95
N MET A 204 -26.43 16.36 -5.02
CA MET A 204 -26.57 16.67 -3.60
C MET A 204 -25.20 16.95 -3.02
N CYS A 205 -24.97 18.19 -2.60
CA CYS A 205 -23.67 18.66 -2.18
C CYS A 205 -23.75 19.30 -0.79
N ARG A 206 -22.62 19.33 -0.11
CA ARG A 206 -22.39 20.26 0.99
C ARG A 206 -21.96 21.61 0.40
N SER A 207 -22.10 22.69 1.15
CA SER A 207 -21.70 24.02 0.67
C SER A 207 -20.18 24.18 0.63
N SER A 208 -19.62 24.34 -0.57
CA SER A 208 -18.23 24.75 -0.80
C SER A 208 -17.95 26.17 -0.34
N ASP A 209 -18.95 27.05 -0.48
CA ASP A 209 -18.80 28.48 -0.19
C ASP A 209 -18.52 28.71 1.30
N LYS A 210 -19.14 27.89 2.18
CA LYS A 210 -18.83 27.88 3.62
C LYS A 210 -17.38 27.52 3.91
N ILE A 211 -16.77 26.64 3.10
CA ILE A 211 -15.36 26.27 3.23
C ILE A 211 -14.48 27.44 2.76
N PHE A 212 -14.74 27.99 1.58
CA PHE A 212 -13.96 29.12 1.04
C PHE A 212 -14.05 30.40 1.89
N ALA A 213 -15.18 30.63 2.57
CA ALA A 213 -15.37 31.76 3.46
C ALA A 213 -14.46 31.73 4.71
N ILE A 214 -13.83 30.60 5.03
CA ILE A 214 -12.87 30.49 6.15
C ILE A 214 -11.60 31.29 5.85
N GLY A 215 -11.12 31.27 4.60
CA GLY A 215 -9.91 32.00 4.20
C GLY A 215 -10.12 33.46 3.84
N ALA A 216 -11.37 33.92 3.73
CA ALA A 216 -11.70 35.29 3.34
C ALA A 216 -11.75 36.29 4.53
N GLN A 217 -11.44 35.81 5.74
CA GLN A 217 -11.44 36.56 7.00
C GLN A 217 -10.01 36.93 7.41
#